data_AF-A0A2T0WLP5-F1
#
_entry.id   AF-A0A2T0WLP5-F1
#
_cell.length_a   1.000
_cell.length_b   1.000
_cell.length_c   1.000
_cell.angle_alpha   90.00
_cell.angle_beta   90.00
_cell.angle_gamma   90.00
#
_symmetry.space_group_name_H-M   'P 1'
#
loop_
_entity.id
_entity.type
_entity.pdbx_description
1 polymer ?
#
loop_
_entity_poly.entity_id
_entity_poly.type
_entity_poly.pdbx_seq_one_letter_code
_entity_poly.pdbx_strand_id
1 'polypeptide(L)'
;MKNKHLLFSLMSFLLLAMTACQDDQEEPARFFYGNYNLQAIAMDQPIALTNSGESSQDFLVQLEGLISSQNNRMTFVEDIDDQMFFAFYSPTVLTEQGGVPIVRFAAENVVLKVELDDATDQFQIIEQLPSVVEFGEIVSIKLLDQLTLEVTLNQSLYDFSDNEWKDVVVDYQFVRGPIST
;
A
#
# COMPACT_ATOMS: atom_id res chain seq x y z
N MET A 1 -2.97 -61.01 37.35
CA MET A 1 -3.64 -59.69 37.42
C MET A 1 -2.66 -58.49 37.44
N LYS A 2 -1.49 -58.54 36.77
CA LYS A 2 -0.49 -57.45 36.82
C LYS A 2 -0.48 -56.49 35.62
N ASN A 3 -1.14 -56.80 34.50
CA ASN A 3 -1.10 -55.95 33.28
C ASN A 3 -2.21 -54.87 33.17
N LYS A 4 -3.23 -54.88 34.03
CA LYS A 4 -4.34 -53.91 33.92
C LYS A 4 -3.95 -52.49 34.36
N HIS A 5 -3.01 -52.36 35.29
CA HIS A 5 -2.55 -51.04 35.77
C HIS A 5 -1.61 -50.34 34.77
N LEU A 6 -0.81 -51.09 34.02
CA LEU A 6 0.08 -50.52 33.00
C LEU A 6 -0.71 -49.93 31.82
N LEU A 7 -1.76 -50.65 31.38
CA LEU A 7 -2.62 -50.21 30.29
C LEU A 7 -3.43 -48.96 30.66
N PHE A 8 -3.91 -48.89 31.90
CA PHE A 8 -4.64 -47.73 32.40
C PHE A 8 -3.73 -46.50 32.53
N SER A 9 -2.50 -46.67 33.04
CA SER A 9 -1.53 -45.58 33.15
C SER A 9 -1.09 -45.03 31.79
N LEU A 10 -0.94 -45.89 30.78
CA LEU A 10 -0.58 -45.47 29.43
C LEU A 10 -1.71 -44.71 28.75
N MET A 11 -2.97 -45.13 28.98
CA MET A 11 -4.14 -44.49 28.40
C MET A 11 -4.41 -43.11 29.02
N SER A 12 -4.17 -42.94 30.33
CA SER A 12 -4.24 -41.64 31.00
C SER A 12 -3.18 -40.65 30.49
N PHE A 13 -1.96 -41.13 30.20
CA PHE A 13 -0.89 -40.30 29.62
C PHE A 13 -1.21 -39.86 28.18
N LEU A 14 -1.82 -40.75 27.39
CA LEU A 14 -2.25 -40.44 26.02
C LEU A 14 -3.39 -39.42 25.99
N LEU A 15 -4.33 -39.50 26.93
CA LEU A 15 -5.45 -38.55 27.07
C LEU A 15 -4.98 -37.16 27.51
N LEU A 16 -4.01 -37.07 28.43
CA LEU A 16 -3.41 -35.79 28.85
C LEU A 16 -2.57 -35.14 27.73
N ALA A 17 -1.94 -35.93 26.87
CA ALA A 17 -1.18 -35.41 25.73
C ALA A 17 -2.08 -34.83 24.62
N MET A 18 -3.32 -35.32 24.48
CA MET A 18 -4.25 -34.79 23.47
C MET A 18 -4.97 -33.51 23.92
N THR A 19 -5.12 -33.26 25.23
CA THR A 19 -5.73 -32.02 25.74
C THR A 19 -4.74 -30.85 25.81
N ALA A 20 -3.43 -31.12 25.82
CA ALA A 20 -2.40 -30.08 25.89
C ALA A 20 -2.23 -29.28 24.57
N CYS A 21 -2.90 -29.70 23.48
CA CYS A 21 -2.81 -29.04 22.18
C CYS A 21 -4.09 -28.27 21.80
N GLN A 22 -5.06 -28.11 22.70
CA GLN A 22 -6.36 -27.53 22.38
C GLN A 22 -6.59 -26.10 22.90
N ASP A 23 -5.71 -25.54 23.74
CA ASP A 23 -6.11 -24.35 24.50
C ASP A 23 -5.72 -22.99 23.92
N ASP A 24 -4.76 -22.85 23.00
CA ASP A 24 -4.39 -21.51 22.50
C ASP A 24 -3.98 -21.54 21.01
N GLN A 25 -4.95 -21.74 20.12
CA GLN A 25 -4.83 -21.26 18.74
C GLN A 25 -5.52 -19.89 18.64
N GLU A 26 -5.08 -18.92 19.44
CA GLU A 26 -5.23 -17.53 18.99
C GLU A 26 -4.43 -17.40 17.70
N GLU A 27 -5.09 -17.00 16.62
CA GLU A 27 -4.37 -16.68 15.39
C GLU A 27 -3.27 -15.67 15.74
N PRO A 28 -2.04 -15.85 15.23
CA PRO A 28 -0.96 -14.93 15.52
C PRO A 28 -1.41 -13.52 15.16
N ALA A 29 -1.23 -12.57 16.09
CA ALA A 29 -1.57 -11.18 15.88
C ALA A 29 -0.93 -10.68 14.57
N ARG A 30 -1.74 -10.08 13.70
CA ARG A 30 -1.28 -9.50 12.45
C ARG A 30 -0.41 -8.29 12.78
N PHE A 31 0.83 -8.32 12.32
CA PHE A 31 1.78 -7.22 12.53
C PHE A 31 2.12 -6.55 11.21
N PHE A 32 1.54 -5.38 10.97
CA PHE A 32 1.68 -4.59 9.74
C PHE A 32 2.22 -3.17 10.00
N TYR A 33 2.66 -2.85 11.22
CA TYR A 33 3.33 -1.58 11.49
C TYR A 33 4.78 -1.59 11.00
N GLY A 34 5.32 -0.41 10.67
CA GLY A 34 6.72 -0.21 10.30
C GLY A 34 6.93 0.62 9.04
N ASN A 35 8.10 0.46 8.44
CA ASN A 35 8.49 1.18 7.23
C ASN A 35 8.29 0.31 5.99
N TYR A 36 7.72 0.89 4.95
CA TYR A 36 7.50 0.29 3.66
C TYR A 36 8.18 1.12 2.58
N ASN A 37 8.84 0.43 1.66
CA ASN A 37 9.46 1.03 0.49
C ASN A 37 8.48 0.94 -0.68
N LEU A 38 8.34 2.02 -1.45
CA LEU A 38 7.62 1.98 -2.71
C LEU A 38 8.31 0.95 -3.64
N GLN A 39 7.53 0.07 -4.26
CA GLN A 39 8.03 -0.93 -5.22
C GLN A 39 7.46 -0.75 -6.61
N ALA A 40 6.21 -0.32 -6.73
CA ALA A 40 5.55 -0.13 -8.01
C ALA A 40 4.52 1.00 -7.94
N ILE A 41 4.31 1.65 -9.07
CA ILE A 41 3.16 2.51 -9.31
C ILE A 41 2.59 2.12 -10.67
N ALA A 42 1.37 1.60 -10.70
CA ALA A 42 0.71 1.13 -11.91
C ALA A 42 -0.55 1.96 -12.19
N MET A 43 -0.87 2.14 -13.47
CA MET A 43 -2.12 2.75 -13.93
C MET A 43 -3.03 1.71 -14.56
N ASP A 44 -4.34 1.90 -14.43
CA ASP A 44 -5.36 1.06 -15.05
C ASP A 44 -5.36 1.12 -16.59
N GLN A 45 -4.83 2.20 -17.16
CA GLN A 45 -4.68 2.39 -18.60
C GLN A 45 -3.31 2.98 -18.97
N PRO A 46 -2.79 2.69 -20.17
CA PRO A 46 -1.51 3.25 -20.62
C PRO A 46 -1.64 4.76 -20.91
N ILE A 47 -0.73 5.55 -20.35
CA ILE A 47 -0.64 7.00 -20.56
C ILE A 47 0.79 7.35 -20.99
N ALA A 48 0.95 8.26 -21.97
CA ALA A 48 2.26 8.83 -22.28
C ALA A 48 2.50 10.06 -21.41
N LEU A 49 3.22 9.92 -20.30
CA LEU A 49 3.47 11.02 -19.35
C LEU A 49 4.63 11.93 -19.75
N THR A 50 5.34 11.56 -20.81
CA THR A 50 6.46 12.32 -21.35
C THR A 50 6.18 12.71 -22.80
N ASN A 51 6.89 13.73 -23.28
CA ASN A 51 6.80 14.19 -24.66
C ASN A 51 7.44 13.22 -25.68
N SER A 52 7.94 12.05 -25.28
CA SER A 52 8.36 11.00 -26.21
C SER A 52 7.16 10.37 -26.95
N GLY A 53 5.96 10.47 -26.38
CA GLY A 53 4.75 9.83 -26.88
C GLY A 53 4.67 8.33 -26.61
N GLU A 54 5.60 7.77 -25.82
CA GLU A 54 5.56 6.36 -25.42
C GLU A 54 4.60 6.17 -24.23
N SER A 55 3.47 5.49 -24.48
CA SER A 55 2.51 5.18 -23.43
C SER A 55 2.92 3.92 -22.64
N SER A 56 2.73 3.95 -21.33
CA SER A 56 2.96 2.81 -20.45
C SER A 56 1.95 2.81 -19.30
N GLN A 57 1.65 1.63 -18.76
CA GLN A 57 0.92 1.49 -17.49
C GLN A 57 1.85 1.57 -16.27
N ASP A 58 3.16 1.37 -16.46
CA ASP A 58 4.16 1.50 -15.41
C ASP A 58 4.49 2.98 -15.20
N PHE A 59 3.79 3.60 -14.24
CA PHE A 59 3.94 5.01 -13.91
C PHE A 59 5.31 5.26 -13.25
N LEU A 60 5.77 4.33 -12.41
CA LEU A 60 7.04 4.48 -11.70
C LEU A 60 8.22 4.61 -12.68
N VAL A 61 8.29 3.75 -13.70
CA VAL A 61 9.33 3.81 -14.74
C VAL A 61 9.29 5.14 -15.52
N GLN A 62 8.10 5.64 -15.84
CA GLN A 62 7.97 6.93 -16.51
C GLN A 62 8.42 8.10 -15.62
N LEU A 63 8.18 8.02 -14.30
CA LEU A 63 8.65 9.02 -13.33
C LEU A 63 10.17 8.98 -13.11
N GLU A 64 10.80 7.81 -13.08
CA GLU A 64 12.26 7.71 -12.92
C GLU A 64 13.03 8.44 -14.02
N GLY A 65 12.48 8.51 -15.23
CA GLY A 65 13.02 9.35 -16.31
C GLY A 65 12.89 10.86 -16.05
N LEU A 66 12.03 11.28 -15.12
CA LEU A 66 11.66 12.67 -14.86
C LEU A 66 12.22 13.24 -13.54
N ILE A 67 12.49 12.42 -12.53
CA ILE A 67 12.89 12.88 -11.18
C ILE A 67 14.15 12.19 -10.63
N SER A 68 15.06 12.96 -10.03
CA SER A 68 16.44 12.56 -9.75
C SER A 68 16.69 11.75 -8.46
N SER A 69 15.67 11.39 -7.68
CA SER A 69 15.81 10.44 -6.56
C SER A 69 14.44 10.10 -5.98
N GLN A 70 14.02 8.84 -6.07
CA GLN A 70 12.78 8.37 -5.45
C GLN A 70 13.09 7.56 -4.19
N ASN A 71 13.07 8.22 -3.04
CA ASN A 71 12.95 7.55 -1.74
C ASN A 71 11.53 7.78 -1.21
N ASN A 72 10.53 7.45 -2.03
CA ASN A 72 9.15 7.48 -1.55
C ASN A 72 8.92 6.28 -0.64
N ARG A 73 8.40 6.55 0.55
CA ARG A 73 8.25 5.58 1.63
C ARG A 73 6.90 5.78 2.28
N MET A 74 6.37 4.69 2.80
CA MET A 74 5.26 4.72 3.72
C MET A 74 5.73 4.33 5.11
N THR A 75 5.31 5.08 6.12
CA THR A 75 5.48 4.72 7.53
C THR A 75 4.11 4.44 8.11
N PHE A 76 3.93 3.30 8.76
CA PHE A 76 2.73 2.94 9.48
C PHE A 76 3.07 2.80 10.96
N VAL A 77 2.45 3.63 11.82
CA VAL A 77 2.65 3.65 13.27
C VAL A 77 1.36 3.30 14.01
N GLU A 78 1.53 2.58 15.11
CA GLU A 78 0.51 2.37 16.13
C GLU A 78 0.60 3.55 17.14
N ASP A 79 -0.49 4.28 17.33
CA ASP A 79 -0.63 5.36 18.33
C ASP A 79 -2.04 5.32 18.92
N ILE A 80 -2.60 6.44 19.39
CA ILE A 80 -4.01 6.55 19.80
C ILE A 80 -4.94 6.16 18.64
N ASP A 81 -4.58 6.60 17.43
CA ASP A 81 -5.19 6.20 16.16
C ASP A 81 -4.07 5.67 15.26
N ASP A 82 -4.33 4.57 14.56
CA ASP A 82 -3.44 3.99 13.57
C ASP A 82 -3.17 4.98 12.43
N GLN A 83 -1.89 5.28 12.17
CA GLN A 83 -1.50 6.36 11.26
C GLN A 83 -0.55 5.90 10.15
N MET A 84 -0.91 6.22 8.91
CA MET A 84 -0.09 6.02 7.72
C MET A 84 0.42 7.36 7.19
N PHE A 85 1.73 7.43 6.91
CA PHE A 85 2.41 8.58 6.34
C PHE A 85 3.06 8.18 5.03
N PHE A 86 2.71 8.81 3.93
CA PHE A 86 3.35 8.54 2.63
C PHE A 86 3.20 9.74 1.70
N ALA A 87 3.83 9.67 0.53
CA ALA A 87 3.60 10.63 -0.54
C ALA A 87 3.08 9.93 -1.80
N PHE A 88 2.29 10.63 -2.60
CA PHE A 88 2.01 10.25 -3.99
C PHE A 88 2.55 11.31 -4.94
N TYR A 89 2.72 10.95 -6.20
CA TYR A 89 3.15 11.88 -7.23
C TYR A 89 1.94 12.57 -7.84
N SER A 90 2.01 13.90 -7.89
CA SER A 90 0.98 14.79 -8.37
C SER A 90 1.51 15.61 -9.56
N PRO A 91 0.74 15.72 -10.66
CA PRO A 91 1.12 16.52 -11.81
C PRO A 91 0.93 18.02 -11.53
N THR A 92 2.00 18.79 -11.68
CA THR A 92 1.96 20.26 -11.63
C THR A 92 2.22 20.83 -13.03
N VAL A 93 1.28 21.64 -13.53
CA VAL A 93 1.48 22.41 -14.76
C VAL A 93 2.38 23.60 -14.46
N LEU A 94 3.57 23.62 -15.06
CA LEU A 94 4.52 24.72 -14.90
C LEU A 94 4.19 25.91 -15.81
N THR A 95 3.83 25.60 -17.04
CA THR A 95 3.47 26.55 -18.10
C THR A 95 2.79 25.80 -19.24
N GLU A 96 2.29 26.54 -20.23
CA GLU A 96 1.77 25.98 -21.48
C GLU A 96 2.55 26.58 -22.67
N GLN A 97 2.88 25.73 -23.65
CA GLN A 97 3.53 26.15 -24.88
C GLN A 97 2.72 25.64 -26.07
N GLY A 98 2.11 26.57 -26.83
CA GLY A 98 1.30 26.21 -27.98
C GLY A 98 0.05 25.39 -27.64
N GLY A 99 -0.48 25.53 -26.41
CA GLY A 99 -1.62 24.75 -25.92
C GLY A 99 -1.27 23.39 -25.32
N VAL A 100 0.02 23.02 -25.29
CA VAL A 100 0.50 21.80 -24.63
C VAL A 100 1.11 22.16 -23.26
N PRO A 101 0.66 21.54 -22.15
CA PRO A 101 1.20 21.81 -20.83
C PRO A 101 2.60 21.22 -20.67
N ILE A 102 3.45 21.92 -19.94
CA ILE A 102 4.71 21.42 -19.42
C ILE A 102 4.45 20.94 -17.99
N VAL A 103 4.34 19.63 -17.81
CA VAL A 103 3.99 18.99 -16.54
C VAL A 103 5.26 18.55 -15.80
N ARG A 104 5.28 18.78 -14.49
CA ARG A 104 6.28 18.22 -13.56
C ARG A 104 5.56 17.45 -12.47
N PHE A 105 6.09 16.29 -12.10
CA PHE A 105 5.57 15.55 -10.96
C PHE A 105 6.26 15.98 -9.66
N ALA A 106 5.46 16.29 -8.65
CA ALA A 106 5.90 16.59 -7.29
C ALA A 106 5.36 15.53 -6.32
N ALA A 107 6.14 15.20 -5.28
CA ALA A 107 5.66 14.33 -4.22
C ALA A 107 4.81 15.15 -3.23
N GLU A 108 3.57 14.74 -3.04
CA GLU A 108 2.64 15.34 -2.07
C GLU A 108 2.46 14.40 -0.89
N ASN A 109 2.79 14.87 0.32
CA ASN A 109 2.70 14.07 1.53
C ASN A 109 1.27 14.07 2.06
N VAL A 110 0.81 12.90 2.49
CA VAL A 110 -0.46 12.70 3.18
C VAL A 110 -0.25 11.92 4.46
N VAL A 111 -1.06 12.29 5.46
CA VAL A 111 -1.23 11.54 6.70
C VAL A 111 -2.66 11.02 6.74
N LEU A 112 -2.81 9.72 6.95
CA LEU A 112 -4.10 9.07 7.11
C LEU A 112 -4.21 8.50 8.52
N LYS A 113 -5.35 8.70 9.15
CA LYS A 113 -5.79 7.87 10.26
C LYS A 113 -6.69 6.79 9.70
N VAL A 114 -6.43 5.56 10.10
CA VAL A 114 -7.10 4.40 9.52
C VAL A 114 -7.57 3.42 10.58
N GLU A 115 -8.49 2.55 10.20
CA GLU A 115 -8.91 1.38 10.98
C GLU A 115 -8.93 0.16 10.05
N LEU A 116 -8.36 -0.96 10.48
CA LEU A 116 -8.38 -2.19 9.68
C LEU A 116 -9.74 -2.88 9.80
N ASP A 117 -10.36 -3.18 8.67
CA ASP A 117 -11.46 -4.13 8.57
C ASP A 117 -10.89 -5.55 8.35
N ASP A 118 -10.83 -6.33 9.42
CA ASP A 118 -10.30 -7.70 9.41
C ASP A 118 -11.06 -8.66 8.48
N ALA A 119 -12.31 -8.36 8.10
CA ALA A 119 -13.08 -9.21 7.21
C ALA A 119 -12.70 -9.03 5.74
N THR A 120 -12.18 -7.85 5.38
CA THR A 120 -11.90 -7.47 3.99
C THR A 120 -10.42 -7.17 3.72
N ASP A 121 -9.59 -7.15 4.75
CA ASP A 121 -8.18 -6.75 4.70
C ASP A 121 -8.00 -5.34 4.11
N GLN A 122 -8.98 -4.45 4.35
CA GLN A 122 -8.96 -3.06 3.89
C GLN A 122 -8.89 -2.10 5.07
N PHE A 123 -8.17 -1.00 4.88
CA PHE A 123 -8.13 0.07 5.86
C PHE A 123 -9.18 1.11 5.51
N GLN A 124 -10.08 1.38 6.46
CA GLN A 124 -11.03 2.46 6.40
C GLN A 124 -10.34 3.76 6.78
N ILE A 125 -10.47 4.80 5.96
CA ILE A 125 -9.89 6.12 6.23
C ILE A 125 -10.82 6.89 7.17
N ILE A 126 -10.37 7.12 8.39
CA ILE A 126 -11.10 7.86 9.43
C ILE A 126 -10.84 9.36 9.29
N GLU A 127 -9.58 9.73 9.00
CA GLU A 127 -9.15 11.11 8.82
C GLU A 127 -8.04 11.19 7.77
N GLN A 128 -8.02 12.27 6.99
CA GLN A 128 -6.96 12.56 6.02
C GLN A 128 -6.45 13.99 6.22
N LEU A 129 -5.13 14.16 6.21
CA LEU A 129 -4.45 15.45 6.27
C LEU A 129 -3.45 15.57 5.09
N PRO A 130 -3.59 16.61 4.23
CA PRO A 130 -4.69 17.58 4.19
C PRO A 130 -6.04 16.93 3.82
N SER A 131 -7.14 17.52 4.30
CA SER A 131 -8.50 17.00 4.07
C SER A 131 -8.94 17.06 2.60
N VAL A 132 -8.26 17.86 1.79
CA VAL A 132 -8.44 17.94 0.35
C VAL A 132 -7.08 17.77 -0.30
N VAL A 133 -7.00 16.85 -1.24
CA VAL A 133 -5.87 16.70 -2.16
C VAL A 133 -6.36 17.16 -3.52
N GLU A 134 -5.65 18.10 -4.14
CA GLU A 134 -6.14 18.80 -5.34
C GLU A 134 -6.13 17.92 -6.61
N PHE A 135 -5.23 16.93 -6.67
CA PHE A 135 -4.97 16.15 -7.88
C PHE A 135 -5.12 14.63 -7.69
N GLY A 136 -5.71 14.21 -6.58
CA GLY A 136 -6.00 12.80 -6.37
C GLY A 136 -6.93 12.53 -5.20
N GLU A 137 -7.72 11.47 -5.32
CA GLU A 137 -8.58 10.95 -4.26
C GLU A 137 -8.11 9.56 -3.90
N ILE A 138 -7.80 9.32 -2.62
CA ILE A 138 -7.46 7.98 -2.14
C ILE A 138 -8.76 7.18 -2.07
N VAL A 139 -8.83 6.11 -2.86
CA VAL A 139 -10.03 5.27 -3.02
C VAL A 139 -10.03 4.12 -2.02
N SER A 140 -8.87 3.45 -1.88
CA SER A 140 -8.74 2.30 -0.98
C SER A 140 -7.31 2.06 -0.56
N ILE A 141 -7.16 1.42 0.59
CA ILE A 141 -5.88 0.93 1.09
C ILE A 141 -6.10 -0.53 1.49
N LYS A 142 -5.31 -1.44 0.94
CA LYS A 142 -5.47 -2.88 1.13
C LYS A 142 -4.21 -3.51 1.66
N LEU A 143 -4.36 -4.42 2.61
CA LEU A 143 -3.33 -5.36 3.02
C LEU A 143 -3.37 -6.55 2.07
N LEU A 144 -2.42 -6.61 1.12
CA LEU A 144 -2.33 -7.76 0.21
C LEU A 144 -1.75 -8.99 0.91
N ASP A 145 -0.80 -8.75 1.81
CA ASP A 145 -0.19 -9.73 2.71
C ASP A 145 0.44 -9.01 3.91
N GLN A 146 1.03 -9.74 4.87
CA GLN A 146 1.61 -9.16 6.10
C GLN A 146 2.76 -8.15 5.88
N LEU A 147 3.30 -8.06 4.67
CA LEU A 147 4.40 -7.21 4.28
C LEU A 147 4.02 -6.20 3.18
N THR A 148 2.85 -6.33 2.56
CA THR A 148 2.53 -5.57 1.35
C THR A 148 1.23 -4.80 1.51
N LEU A 149 1.32 -3.50 1.27
CA LEU A 149 0.19 -2.58 1.21
C LEU A 149 0.02 -2.07 -0.22
N GLU A 150 -1.24 -1.96 -0.65
CA GLU A 150 -1.63 -1.32 -1.90
C GLU A 150 -2.49 -0.09 -1.58
N VAL A 151 -2.14 1.06 -2.14
CA VAL A 151 -2.94 2.29 -2.07
C VAL A 151 -3.44 2.62 -3.47
N THR A 152 -4.74 2.67 -3.64
CA THR A 152 -5.39 3.03 -4.90
C THR A 152 -5.84 4.48 -4.85
N LEU A 153 -5.53 5.25 -5.89
CA LEU A 153 -5.94 6.64 -6.03
C LEU A 153 -6.59 6.88 -7.39
N ASN A 154 -7.63 7.70 -7.43
CA ASN A 154 -8.08 8.34 -8.67
C ASN A 154 -7.23 9.58 -8.89
N GLN A 155 -6.64 9.75 -10.07
CA GLN A 155 -5.83 10.92 -10.43
C GLN A 155 -6.17 11.40 -11.86
N SER A 156 -5.97 12.68 -12.13
CA SER A 156 -6.07 13.22 -13.50
C SER A 156 -4.67 13.45 -14.05
N LEU A 157 -4.28 12.74 -15.11
CA LEU A 157 -2.95 12.79 -15.70
C LEU A 157 -3.01 13.27 -17.16
N TYR A 158 -2.03 14.07 -17.57
CA TYR A 158 -1.95 14.53 -18.97
C TYR A 158 -1.27 13.49 -19.86
N ASP A 159 -1.96 13.08 -20.92
CA ASP A 159 -1.45 12.17 -21.93
C ASP A 159 -0.89 12.95 -23.12
N PHE A 160 0.43 12.91 -23.30
CA PHE A 160 1.12 13.57 -24.41
C PHE A 160 0.89 12.90 -25.77
N SER A 161 0.41 11.66 -25.80
CA SER A 161 0.06 10.98 -27.06
C SER A 161 -1.24 11.54 -27.65
N ASP A 162 -2.25 11.74 -26.81
CA ASP A 162 -3.57 12.23 -27.21
C ASP A 162 -3.78 13.74 -26.97
N ASN A 163 -2.85 14.39 -26.26
CA ASN A 163 -2.89 15.80 -25.87
C ASN A 163 -4.14 16.17 -25.03
N GLU A 164 -4.47 15.33 -24.06
CA GLU A 164 -5.62 15.54 -23.18
C GLU A 164 -5.36 15.06 -21.75
N TRP A 165 -6.13 15.60 -20.81
CA TRP A 165 -6.18 15.10 -19.44
C TRP A 165 -7.09 13.89 -19.36
N LYS A 166 -6.63 12.82 -18.70
CA LYS A 166 -7.36 11.57 -18.50
C LYS A 166 -7.44 11.25 -17.02
N ASP A 167 -8.65 10.90 -16.58
CA ASP A 167 -8.86 10.36 -15.24
C ASP A 167 -8.45 8.88 -15.25
N VAL A 168 -7.57 8.52 -14.33
CA VAL A 168 -6.92 7.21 -14.21
C VAL A 168 -7.00 6.71 -12.78
N VAL A 169 -7.04 5.39 -12.64
CA VAL A 169 -6.82 4.73 -11.36
C VAL A 169 -5.35 4.37 -11.26
N VAL A 170 -4.72 4.74 -10.14
CA VAL A 170 -3.29 4.57 -9.89
C VAL A 170 -3.08 3.77 -8.62
N ASP A 171 -2.43 2.62 -8.75
CA ASP A 171 -2.12 1.71 -7.65
C ASP A 171 -0.66 1.85 -7.23
N TYR A 172 -0.43 2.25 -5.99
CA TYR A 172 0.88 2.33 -5.35
C TYR A 172 1.10 1.08 -4.50
N GLN A 173 2.14 0.32 -4.80
CA GLN A 173 2.50 -0.85 -4.02
C GLN A 173 3.69 -0.57 -3.11
N PHE A 174 3.49 -0.77 -1.82
CA PHE A 174 4.47 -0.57 -0.76
C PHE A 174 4.81 -1.91 -0.11
N VAL A 175 6.10 -2.24 -0.03
CA VAL A 175 6.57 -3.49 0.59
C VAL A 175 7.44 -3.19 1.81
N ARG A 176 7.14 -3.86 2.91
CA ARG A 176 7.85 -3.72 4.18
C ARG A 176 9.30 -4.17 4.00
N GLY A 177 10.22 -3.31 4.42
CA GLY A 177 11.64 -3.61 4.28
C GLY A 177 12.51 -2.73 5.16
N PRO A 178 13.79 -3.07 5.30
CA PRO A 178 14.73 -2.21 5.99
C PRO A 178 14.79 -0.83 5.32
N ILE A 179 15.12 0.18 6.12
CA ILE A 179 15.44 1.51 5.62
C ILE A 179 16.73 1.38 4.82
N SER A 180 16.64 1.37 3.49
CA SER A 180 17.79 1.44 2.60
C SER A 180 18.45 2.83 2.75
N THR A 181 19.66 2.86 3.31
CA THR A 181 20.48 4.07 3.43
C THR A 181 21.15 4.42 2.12
#